data_AF-A0A7C5QFU7-F1
#
_entry.id   AF-A0A7C5QFU7-F1
#
_cell.length_a   1.000
_cell.length_b   1.000
_cell.length_c   1.000
_cell.angle_alpha   90.00
_cell.angle_beta   90.00
_cell.angle_gamma   90.00
#
_symmetry.space_group_name_H-M   'P 1'
#
loop_
_entity.id
_entity.type
_entity.pdbx_description
1 polymer ?
#
loop_
_entity_poly.entity_id
_entity_poly.type
_entity_poly.pdbx_seq_one_letter_code
_entity_poly.pdbx_strand_id
1 'polypeptide(L)'
;MQYFKKHPNQDLPHGPVVDWVEKEYMKLYKKKPRDTWRAIRKLHEIGFLVKVKKGFYCYNPKAIKYVELEDFTHEQKETILKRDGYKCVVCGRGKKDGVELHVDHIKPKYLGGKSTIENGQTLCSKHNFMKKTLKQTETGKKMFIRLYELAKKEGNQELLKFSRDILKTYEKHRINDHIVWKK
;
A
#
# COMPACT_ATOMS: atom_id res chain seq x y z
N MET A 1 11.11 -19.40 5.13
CA MET A 1 12.26 -19.35 4.19
C MET A 1 12.72 -20.72 3.72
N GLN A 2 12.86 -21.73 4.59
CA GLN A 2 13.38 -23.04 4.18
C GLN A 2 12.63 -23.67 2.99
N TYR A 3 11.29 -23.67 3.00
CA TYR A 3 10.47 -24.16 1.89
C TYR A 3 10.82 -23.50 0.55
N PHE A 4 10.81 -22.16 0.52
CA PHE A 4 11.19 -21.38 -0.66
C PHE A 4 12.62 -21.65 -1.14
N LYS A 5 13.58 -21.81 -0.22
CA LYS A 5 14.98 -22.14 -0.57
C LYS A 5 15.13 -23.53 -1.19
N LYS A 6 14.28 -24.50 -0.83
CA LYS A 6 14.24 -25.83 -1.45
C LYS A 6 13.65 -25.78 -2.86
N HIS A 7 12.94 -24.72 -3.22
CA HIS A 7 12.21 -24.59 -4.48
C HIS A 7 12.58 -23.26 -5.17
N PRO A 8 13.87 -23.06 -5.52
CA PRO A 8 14.31 -21.81 -6.14
C PRO A 8 13.78 -21.67 -7.57
N ASN A 9 13.50 -20.43 -7.98
CA ASN A 9 12.97 -20.06 -9.30
C ASN A 9 11.63 -20.74 -9.65
N GLN A 10 10.86 -21.15 -8.65
CA GLN A 10 9.52 -21.72 -8.83
C GLN A 10 8.44 -20.78 -8.31
N ASP A 11 7.35 -20.69 -9.06
CA ASP A 11 6.16 -19.91 -8.70
C ASP A 11 5.29 -20.71 -7.73
N LEU A 12 5.45 -20.45 -6.43
CA LEU A 12 4.77 -21.25 -5.41
C LEU A 12 3.47 -20.57 -4.96
N PRO A 13 2.32 -21.29 -4.99
CA PRO A 13 1.11 -20.83 -4.33
C PRO A 13 1.29 -20.83 -2.81
N HIS A 14 0.67 -19.87 -2.14
CA HIS A 14 0.80 -19.70 -0.69
C HIS A 14 0.25 -20.88 0.14
N GLY A 15 -0.81 -21.56 -0.31
CA GLY A 15 -1.46 -22.65 0.45
C GLY A 15 -0.47 -23.75 0.88
N PRO A 16 0.18 -24.46 -0.07
CA PRO A 16 1.16 -25.50 0.24
C PRO A 16 2.33 -25.02 1.10
N VAL A 17 2.76 -23.76 0.92
CA VAL A 17 3.80 -23.16 1.76
C VAL A 17 3.32 -23.03 3.19
N VAL A 18 2.09 -22.56 3.40
CA VAL A 18 1.48 -22.38 4.72
C VAL A 18 1.30 -23.73 5.39
N ASP A 19 0.76 -24.73 4.69
CA ASP A 19 0.56 -26.08 5.21
C ASP A 19 1.87 -26.70 5.69
N TRP A 20 2.94 -26.56 4.89
CA TRP A 20 4.27 -27.02 5.27
C TRP A 20 4.81 -26.26 6.50
N VAL A 21 4.68 -24.93 6.54
CA VAL A 21 5.14 -24.11 7.66
C VAL A 21 4.37 -24.47 8.94
N GLU A 22 3.05 -24.65 8.87
CA GLU A 22 2.25 -25.06 10.03
C GLU A 22 2.70 -26.42 10.58
N LYS A 23 2.95 -27.40 9.70
CA LYS A 23 3.43 -28.73 10.08
C LYS A 23 4.78 -28.67 10.77
N GLU A 24 5.74 -27.93 10.23
CA GLU A 24 7.08 -27.80 10.83
C GLU A 24 7.05 -26.98 12.13
N TYR A 25 6.26 -25.90 12.18
CA TYR A 25 6.12 -25.08 13.37
C TYR A 25 5.46 -25.84 14.52
N MET A 26 4.48 -26.70 14.22
CA MET A 26 3.86 -27.60 15.19
C MET A 26 4.86 -28.60 15.79
N LYS A 27 5.74 -29.19 14.99
CA LYS A 27 6.77 -30.12 15.49
C LYS A 27 7.72 -29.44 16.47
N LEU A 28 8.12 -28.21 16.19
CA LEU A 28 9.11 -27.47 16.97
C LEU A 28 8.52 -26.85 18.25
N TYR A 29 7.32 -26.28 18.14
CA TYR A 29 6.76 -25.42 19.20
C TYR A 29 5.45 -25.94 19.78
N LYS A 30 4.92 -27.07 19.29
CA LYS A 30 3.66 -27.69 19.72
C LYS A 30 2.46 -26.73 19.68
N LYS A 31 2.50 -25.74 18.79
CA LYS A 31 1.41 -24.76 18.58
C LYS A 31 1.39 -24.28 17.13
N LYS A 32 0.27 -23.71 16.67
CA LYS A 32 0.18 -23.11 15.33
C LYS A 32 0.89 -21.76 15.25
N PRO A 33 1.49 -21.43 14.08
CA PRO A 33 1.96 -20.07 13.83
C PRO A 33 0.78 -19.10 13.78
N ARG A 34 0.96 -17.87 14.29
CA ARG A 34 -0.14 -16.89 14.38
C ARG A 34 -0.59 -16.34 13.02
N ASP A 35 0.34 -16.00 12.14
CA ASP A 35 0.04 -15.39 10.83
C ASP A 35 1.15 -15.66 9.81
N THR A 36 1.10 -16.84 9.20
CA THR A 36 2.07 -17.26 8.17
C THR A 36 1.95 -16.40 6.90
N TRP A 37 0.75 -15.91 6.58
CA TRP A 37 0.51 -15.09 5.39
C TRP A 37 1.23 -13.75 5.48
N ARG A 38 1.15 -13.09 6.64
CA ARG A 38 1.87 -11.84 6.89
C ARG A 38 3.37 -12.04 6.87
N ALA A 39 3.87 -13.17 7.36
CA ALA A 39 5.28 -13.51 7.26
C ALA A 39 5.75 -13.64 5.79
N ILE A 40 4.98 -14.32 4.93
CA ILE A 40 5.28 -14.42 3.49
C ILE A 40 5.26 -13.04 2.83
N ARG A 41 4.28 -12.20 3.15
CA ARG A 41 4.20 -10.84 2.62
C ARG A 41 5.40 -10.00 3.05
N LYS A 42 5.83 -10.11 4.32
CA LYS A 42 7.02 -9.42 4.83
C LYS A 42 8.26 -9.83 4.03
N LEU A 43 8.44 -11.12 3.74
CA LEU A 43 9.58 -11.61 2.93
C LEU A 43 9.60 -11.00 1.52
N HIS A 44 8.44 -10.77 0.91
CA HIS A 44 8.36 -10.03 -0.35
C HIS A 44 8.73 -8.54 -0.17
N GLU A 45 8.22 -7.90 0.88
CA GLU A 45 8.49 -6.48 1.15
C GLU A 45 9.98 -6.19 1.35
N ILE A 46 10.72 -7.08 2.01
CA ILE A 46 12.17 -6.96 2.22
C ILE A 46 13.02 -7.49 1.04
N GLY A 47 12.38 -7.88 -0.07
CA GLY A 47 13.05 -8.28 -1.32
C GLY A 47 13.57 -9.73 -1.38
N PHE A 48 13.20 -10.59 -0.44
CA PHE A 48 13.53 -12.03 -0.49
C PHE A 48 12.65 -12.81 -1.46
N LEU A 49 11.41 -12.38 -1.67
CA LEU A 49 10.47 -13.04 -2.58
C LEU A 49 10.01 -12.05 -3.66
N VAL A 50 9.84 -12.55 -4.87
CA VAL A 50 9.19 -11.82 -5.96
C VAL A 50 7.73 -12.24 -6.01
N LYS A 51 6.81 -11.27 -5.94
CA LYS A 51 5.38 -11.55 -6.08
C LYS A 51 5.04 -11.61 -7.56
N VAL A 52 4.73 -12.81 -8.04
CA VAL A 52 4.36 -13.04 -9.44
C VAL A 52 2.92 -12.62 -9.69
N LYS A 53 2.01 -13.09 -8.83
CA LYS A 53 0.59 -12.72 -8.83
C LYS A 53 0.00 -12.86 -7.42
N LYS A 54 -1.27 -12.50 -7.24
CA LYS A 54 -1.93 -12.61 -5.93
C LYS A 54 -1.85 -14.05 -5.42
N GLY A 55 -1.20 -14.23 -4.26
CA GLY A 55 -1.06 -15.54 -3.62
C GLY A 55 0.05 -16.44 -4.20
N PHE A 56 0.88 -15.94 -5.13
CA PHE A 56 2.00 -16.66 -5.72
C PHE A 56 3.31 -15.89 -5.51
N TYR A 57 4.33 -16.58 -5.01
CA TYR A 57 5.63 -16.01 -4.70
C TYR A 57 6.74 -16.90 -5.22
N CYS A 58 7.77 -16.28 -5.80
CA CYS A 58 8.96 -16.96 -6.28
C CYS A 58 10.18 -16.51 -5.47
N TYR A 59 11.01 -17.47 -5.06
CA TYR A 59 12.34 -17.21 -4.51
C TYR A 59 13.38 -17.32 -5.60
N ASN A 60 13.93 -16.19 -6.05
CA ASN A 60 15.00 -16.16 -7.05
C ASN A 60 16.31 -15.71 -6.37
N PRO A 61 17.27 -16.61 -6.11
CA PRO A 61 18.54 -16.28 -5.46
C PRO A 61 19.34 -15.17 -6.14
N LYS A 62 19.26 -15.06 -7.48
CA LYS A 62 20.00 -14.07 -8.27
C LYS A 62 19.35 -12.69 -8.27
N ALA A 63 18.06 -12.61 -7.94
CA ALA A 63 17.29 -11.37 -7.94
C ALA A 63 17.08 -10.79 -6.53
N ILE A 64 17.65 -11.40 -5.48
CA ILE A 64 17.53 -10.90 -4.11
C ILE A 64 18.21 -9.54 -4.02
N LYS A 65 17.42 -8.51 -3.71
CA LYS A 65 17.91 -7.21 -3.29
C LYS A 65 17.37 -6.98 -1.90
N TYR A 66 18.23 -7.05 -0.89
CA TYR A 66 17.81 -6.73 0.46
C TYR A 66 17.41 -5.25 0.51
N VAL A 67 16.16 -5.00 0.90
CA VAL A 67 15.72 -3.64 1.21
C VAL A 67 15.49 -3.59 2.70
N GLU A 68 16.32 -2.81 3.38
CA GLU A 68 16.08 -2.49 4.78
C GLU A 68 14.86 -1.57 4.86
N LEU A 69 13.77 -2.11 5.40
CA LEU A 69 12.54 -1.37 5.58
C LEU A 69 12.52 -0.78 6.99
N GLU A 70 13.07 0.42 7.12
CA GLU A 70 12.99 1.19 8.36
C GLU A 70 11.53 1.56 8.65
N ASP A 71 11.10 1.33 9.88
CA ASP A 71 9.85 1.89 10.39
C ASP A 71 10.11 3.27 10.99
N PHE A 72 9.07 4.12 11.04
CA PHE A 72 9.17 5.38 11.77
C PHE A 72 9.49 5.11 13.24
N THR A 73 10.47 5.84 13.77
CA THR A 73 10.75 5.86 15.21
C THR A 73 9.57 6.45 15.97
N HIS A 74 9.52 6.23 17.29
CA HIS A 74 8.46 6.81 18.12
C HIS A 74 8.48 8.34 18.06
N GLU A 75 9.67 8.93 18.11
CA GLU A 75 9.88 10.37 17.98
C GLU A 75 9.38 10.91 16.64
N GLN A 76 9.74 10.25 15.52
CA GLN A 76 9.26 10.64 14.20
C GLN A 76 7.73 10.60 14.10
N LYS A 77 7.10 9.54 14.63
CA LYS A 77 5.63 9.42 14.64
C LYS A 77 4.99 10.58 15.39
N GLU A 78 5.56 10.94 16.54
CA GLU A 78 5.07 12.06 17.34
C GLU A 78 5.25 13.40 16.63
N THR A 79 6.41 13.63 15.98
CA THR A 79 6.65 14.83 15.17
C THR A 79 5.63 14.94 14.03
N ILE A 80 5.35 13.84 13.33
CA ILE A 80 4.37 13.80 12.23
C ILE A 80 2.95 14.08 12.74
N LEU A 81 2.55 13.45 13.85
CA LEU A 81 1.25 13.67 14.48
C LEU A 81 1.08 15.13 14.91
N LYS A 82 2.11 15.72 15.52
CA LYS A 82 2.10 17.12 15.96
C LYS A 82 2.02 18.08 14.77
N ARG A 83 2.81 17.84 13.71
CA ARG A 83 2.78 18.61 12.45
C ARG A 83 1.38 18.59 11.82
N ASP A 84 0.74 17.43 11.80
CA ASP A 84 -0.60 17.24 11.22
C ASP A 84 -1.73 17.63 12.19
N GLY A 85 -1.41 18.22 13.34
CA GLY A 85 -2.37 18.70 14.32
C GLY A 85 -3.22 17.60 14.96
N TYR A 86 -2.68 16.37 15.05
CA TYR A 86 -3.39 15.17 15.51
C TYR A 86 -4.71 14.93 14.76
N LYS A 87 -4.69 15.19 13.46
CA LYS A 87 -5.84 15.03 12.57
C LYS A 87 -5.42 14.28 11.32
N CYS A 88 -6.37 13.56 10.73
CA CYS A 88 -6.16 12.95 9.43
C CYS A 88 -6.00 14.03 8.36
N VAL A 89 -4.90 14.00 7.60
CA VAL A 89 -4.62 14.99 6.54
C VAL A 89 -5.64 14.97 5.39
N VAL A 90 -6.42 13.88 5.27
CA VAL A 90 -7.42 13.72 4.20
C VAL A 90 -8.80 14.23 4.62
N CYS A 91 -9.22 14.03 5.87
CA CYS A 91 -10.58 14.37 6.31
C CYS A 91 -10.68 15.27 7.54
N GLY A 92 -9.56 15.69 8.12
CA GLY A 92 -9.51 16.61 9.26
C GLY A 92 -9.96 16.03 10.60
N ARG A 93 -10.46 14.78 10.64
CA ARG A 93 -10.91 14.13 11.89
C ARG A 93 -9.72 13.70 12.75
N GLY A 94 -9.83 13.88 14.05
CA GLY A 94 -8.85 13.49 15.06
C GLY A 94 -9.43 12.55 16.12
N LYS A 95 -8.67 12.26 17.18
CA LYS A 95 -9.10 11.36 18.27
C LYS A 95 -10.44 11.78 18.91
N LYS A 96 -10.71 13.10 18.99
CA LYS A 96 -11.97 13.65 19.52
C LYS A 96 -13.20 13.23 18.71
N ASP A 97 -13.04 12.95 17.42
CA ASP A 97 -14.11 12.47 16.54
C ASP A 97 -14.29 10.94 16.60
N GLY A 98 -13.67 10.27 17.57
CA GLY A 98 -13.72 8.81 17.72
C GLY A 98 -12.92 8.03 16.68
N VAL A 99 -12.02 8.68 15.93
CA VAL A 99 -11.19 8.01 14.93
C VAL A 99 -9.80 7.71 15.46
N GLU A 100 -9.33 6.49 15.21
CA GLU A 100 -7.95 6.09 15.45
C GLU A 100 -7.05 6.63 14.34
N LEU A 101 -5.90 7.19 14.73
CA LEU A 101 -4.92 7.80 13.83
C LEU A 101 -3.70 6.90 13.67
N HIS A 102 -3.21 6.83 12.44
CA HIS A 102 -2.08 6.03 12.01
C HIS A 102 -1.09 6.94 11.29
N VAL A 103 0.20 6.77 11.57
CA VAL A 103 1.27 7.39 10.78
C VAL A 103 1.66 6.41 9.67
N ASP A 104 1.53 6.84 8.42
CA ASP A 104 1.78 6.02 7.24
C ASP A 104 2.65 6.77 6.21
N HIS A 105 3.39 6.02 5.39
CA HIS A 105 4.28 6.62 4.39
C HIS A 105 3.50 7.13 3.18
N ILE A 106 3.72 8.36 2.71
CA ILE A 106 3.17 8.89 1.44
C ILE A 106 3.59 7.99 0.28
N LYS A 107 4.91 7.86 0.05
CA LYS A 107 5.49 6.86 -0.83
C LYS A 107 5.66 5.55 -0.06
N PRO A 108 5.01 4.44 -0.46
CA PRO A 108 5.13 3.17 0.24
C PRO A 108 6.58 2.66 0.31
N LYS A 109 6.92 2.03 1.43
CA LYS A 109 8.22 1.39 1.71
C LYS A 109 8.72 0.48 0.58
N TYR A 110 7.87 -0.44 0.11
CA TYR A 110 8.22 -1.37 -0.97
C TYR A 110 8.45 -0.70 -2.34
N LEU A 111 8.08 0.57 -2.51
CA LEU A 111 8.41 1.39 -3.70
C LEU A 111 9.62 2.30 -3.45
N GLY A 112 10.38 2.08 -2.38
CA GLY A 112 11.53 2.90 -1.98
C GLY A 112 11.13 4.22 -1.32
N GLY A 113 10.08 4.21 -0.50
CA GLY A 113 9.76 5.31 0.40
C GLY A 113 10.56 5.22 1.69
N LYS A 114 11.24 6.29 2.08
CA LYS A 114 12.06 6.37 3.29
C LYS A 114 11.22 6.77 4.52
N SER A 115 11.65 6.39 5.71
CA SER A 115 11.02 6.81 6.97
C SER A 115 11.53 8.18 7.41
N THR A 116 11.19 9.21 6.63
CA THR A 116 11.47 10.62 6.97
C THR A 116 10.18 11.35 7.32
N ILE A 117 10.28 12.45 8.07
CA ILE A 117 9.11 13.22 8.51
C ILE A 117 8.28 13.70 7.31
N GLU A 118 8.94 14.09 6.22
CA GLU A 118 8.33 14.59 4.98
C GLU A 118 7.55 13.48 4.25
N ASN A 119 8.06 12.25 4.27
CA ASN A 119 7.37 11.11 3.68
C ASN A 119 6.33 10.50 4.64
N GLY A 120 6.20 11.00 5.86
CA GLY A 120 5.19 10.59 6.82
C GLY A 120 3.93 11.45 6.75
N GLN A 121 2.77 10.83 6.94
CA GLN A 121 1.49 11.53 7.06
C GLN A 121 0.57 10.85 8.06
N THR A 122 -0.32 11.62 8.68
CA THR A 122 -1.34 11.13 9.60
C THR A 122 -2.63 10.79 8.86
N LEU A 123 -3.07 9.53 8.95
CA LEU A 123 -4.33 9.05 8.37
C LEU A 123 -5.23 8.43 9.44
N CYS A 124 -6.53 8.65 9.35
CA CYS A 124 -7.47 7.85 10.14
C CYS A 124 -7.56 6.41 9.59
N SER A 125 -8.03 5.46 10.38
CA SER A 125 -8.15 4.05 9.98
C SER A 125 -8.83 3.84 8.62
N LYS A 126 -9.88 4.63 8.32
CA LYS A 126 -10.58 4.59 7.02
C LYS A 126 -9.67 4.98 5.85
N HIS A 127 -9.00 6.13 5.94
CA HIS A 127 -8.13 6.61 4.85
C HIS A 127 -6.82 5.80 4.74
N ASN A 128 -6.30 5.31 5.86
CA ASN A 128 -5.19 4.37 5.88
C ASN A 128 -5.54 3.08 5.12
N PHE A 129 -6.73 2.53 5.35
CA PHE A 129 -7.22 1.35 4.62
C PHE A 129 -7.43 1.63 3.13
N MET A 130 -8.05 2.76 2.78
CA MET A 130 -8.22 3.18 1.38
C MET A 130 -6.88 3.29 0.66
N LYS A 131 -5.88 3.92 1.28
CA LYS A 131 -4.54 4.06 0.70
C LYS A 131 -3.87 2.71 0.43
N LYS A 132 -4.00 1.75 1.34
CA LYS A 132 -3.48 0.38 1.18
C LYS A 132 -4.14 -0.35 0.00
N THR A 133 -5.37 -0.01 -0.32
CA THR A 133 -6.17 -0.69 -1.34
C THR A 133 -6.05 -0.05 -2.73
N LEU A 134 -6.12 1.28 -2.79
CA LEU A 134 -6.31 2.00 -4.05
C LEU A 134 -5.16 2.90 -4.45
N LYS A 135 -4.05 3.00 -3.70
CA LYS A 135 -2.96 3.99 -3.87
C LYS A 135 -3.47 5.45 -3.94
N GLN A 136 -2.64 6.42 -3.55
CA GLN A 136 -3.14 7.81 -3.42
C GLN A 136 -3.55 8.43 -4.78
N THR A 137 -2.69 8.33 -5.80
CA THR A 137 -2.93 8.94 -7.12
C THR A 137 -4.03 8.24 -7.92
N GLU A 138 -4.17 6.93 -7.77
CA GLU A 138 -5.21 6.13 -8.43
C GLU A 138 -6.61 6.49 -7.87
N THR A 139 -6.72 6.70 -6.55
CA THR A 139 -7.95 7.18 -5.90
C THR A 139 -8.35 8.55 -6.44
N GLY A 140 -7.39 9.49 -6.51
CA GLY A 140 -7.62 10.83 -7.05
C GLY A 140 -8.11 10.80 -8.49
N LYS A 141 -7.43 10.05 -9.38
CA LYS A 141 -7.85 9.92 -10.79
C LYS A 141 -9.27 9.38 -10.91
N LYS A 142 -9.62 8.29 -10.21
CA LYS A 142 -10.98 7.72 -10.24
C LYS A 142 -12.06 8.69 -9.74
N MET A 143 -11.74 9.51 -8.73
CA MET A 143 -12.65 10.53 -8.22
C MET A 143 -12.96 11.60 -9.28
N PHE A 144 -11.93 12.11 -9.96
CA PHE A 144 -12.11 13.11 -11.02
C PHE A 144 -12.81 12.56 -12.26
N ILE A 145 -12.64 11.27 -12.58
CA ILE A 145 -13.43 10.62 -13.64
C ILE A 145 -14.93 10.67 -13.31
N ARG A 146 -15.31 10.31 -12.08
CA ARG A 146 -16.71 10.36 -11.64
C ARG A 146 -17.27 11.78 -11.61
N LEU A 147 -16.47 12.75 -11.14
CA LEU A 147 -16.84 14.16 -11.16
C LEU A 147 -17.04 14.68 -12.58
N TYR A 148 -16.18 14.27 -13.53
CA TYR A 148 -16.32 14.60 -14.94
C TYR A 148 -17.63 14.05 -15.53
N GLU A 149 -17.95 12.78 -15.27
CA GLU A 149 -19.18 12.14 -15.74
C GLU A 149 -20.43 12.81 -15.16
N LEU A 150 -20.40 13.16 -13.87
CA LEU A 150 -21.48 13.88 -13.19
C LEU A 150 -21.67 15.28 -13.78
N ALA A 151 -20.58 16.05 -13.92
CA ALA A 151 -20.63 17.39 -14.49
C ALA A 151 -21.15 17.40 -15.93
N LYS A 152 -20.83 16.37 -16.72
CA LYS A 152 -21.35 16.18 -18.08
C LYS A 152 -22.87 15.95 -18.07
N LYS A 153 -23.39 15.22 -17.09
CA LYS A 153 -24.82 14.96 -16.92
C LYS A 153 -25.58 16.19 -16.43
N GLU A 154 -24.99 16.97 -15.54
CA GLU A 154 -25.60 18.17 -14.95
C GLU A 154 -25.44 19.42 -15.82
N GLY A 155 -24.62 19.36 -16.89
CA GLY A 155 -24.32 20.52 -17.73
C GLY A 155 -23.39 21.55 -17.08
N ASN A 156 -22.77 21.22 -15.94
CA ASN A 156 -21.86 22.12 -15.22
C ASN A 156 -20.52 22.27 -15.97
N GLN A 157 -20.42 23.32 -16.79
CA GLN A 157 -19.27 23.56 -17.66
C GLN A 157 -17.97 23.84 -16.90
N GLU A 158 -18.05 24.54 -15.76
CA GLU A 158 -16.90 24.88 -14.94
C GLU A 158 -16.26 23.62 -14.36
N LEU A 159 -17.07 22.79 -13.69
CA LEU A 159 -16.61 21.55 -13.08
C LEU A 159 -16.14 20.53 -14.12
N LEU A 160 -16.77 20.51 -15.29
CA LEU A 160 -16.38 19.68 -16.42
C LEU A 160 -15.02 20.08 -16.97
N LYS A 161 -14.75 21.39 -17.13
CA LYS A 161 -13.45 21.91 -17.56
C LYS A 161 -12.37 21.62 -16.52
N PHE A 162 -12.63 21.92 -15.25
CA PHE A 162 -11.70 21.64 -14.15
C PHE A 162 -11.31 20.16 -14.07
N SER A 163 -12.31 19.27 -14.06
CA SER A 163 -12.07 17.82 -13.99
C SER A 163 -11.29 17.32 -15.20
N ARG A 164 -11.60 17.84 -16.41
CA ARG A 164 -10.88 17.53 -17.65
C ARG A 164 -9.42 17.96 -17.58
N ASP A 165 -9.12 19.15 -17.08
CA ASP A 165 -7.75 19.68 -17.01
C ASP A 165 -6.88 18.88 -16.05
N ILE A 166 -7.45 18.44 -14.92
CA ILE A 166 -6.78 17.52 -14.00
C ILE A 166 -6.54 16.16 -14.67
N LEU A 167 -7.54 15.57 -15.32
CA LEU A 167 -7.40 14.26 -15.97
C LEU A 167 -6.40 14.30 -17.13
N LYS A 168 -6.36 15.39 -17.91
CA LYS A 168 -5.31 15.62 -18.92
C LYS A 168 -3.92 15.72 -18.32
N THR A 169 -3.79 16.28 -17.13
CA THR A 169 -2.51 16.34 -16.41
C THR A 169 -2.03 14.94 -16.03
N TYR A 170 -2.93 14.05 -15.57
CA TYR A 170 -2.59 12.64 -15.37
C TYR A 170 -2.07 11.97 -16.65
N GLU A 171 -2.74 12.17 -17.79
CA GLU A 171 -2.30 11.63 -19.10
C GLU A 171 -0.93 12.20 -19.52
N LYS A 172 -0.74 13.51 -19.42
CA LYS A 172 0.51 14.20 -19.79
C LYS A 172 1.73 13.64 -19.05
N HIS A 173 1.57 13.35 -17.77
CA HIS A 173 2.65 12.83 -16.92
C HIS A 173 2.71 11.30 -16.88
N ARG A 174 1.90 10.61 -17.68
CA ARG A 174 1.80 9.14 -17.72
C ARG A 174 1.47 8.51 -16.36
N ILE A 175 0.71 9.23 -15.52
CA ILE A 175 0.32 8.78 -14.19
C ILE A 175 -0.97 7.96 -14.30
N ASN A 176 -0.87 6.69 -13.89
CA ASN A 176 -1.98 5.73 -13.90
C ASN A 176 -2.61 5.53 -15.29
N ASP A 177 -1.80 5.39 -16.33
CA ASP A 177 -2.25 5.24 -17.73
C ASP A 177 -3.18 4.06 -17.98
N HIS A 178 -3.08 3.03 -17.15
CA HIS A 178 -4.00 1.88 -17.14
C HIS A 178 -5.45 2.25 -16.76
N ILE A 179 -5.69 3.46 -16.23
CA ILE A 179 -7.02 3.99 -15.90
C ILE A 179 -7.40 5.01 -16.98
N VAL A 180 -8.29 4.61 -17.88
CA VAL A 180 -8.79 5.41 -19.00
C VAL A 180 -10.15 6.01 -18.65
N TRP A 181 -10.48 7.17 -19.22
CA TRP A 181 -11.75 7.87 -19.03
C TRP A 181 -12.35 8.28 -20.37
N LYS A 182 -13.69 8.33 -20.45
CA LYS A 182 -14.40 8.66 -21.68
C LYS A 182 -14.54 10.17 -21.80
N LYS A 183 -13.90 10.75 -22.82
CA LYS A 183 -13.93 12.19 -23.12
C LYS A 183 -15.34 12.59 -23.58
#